data_AF-A0A8H3EQW4-F1
#
_entry.id   AF-A0A8H3EQW4-F1
#
_cell.length_a   1.000
_cell.length_b   1.000
_cell.length_c   1.000
_cell.angle_alpha   90.00
_cell.angle_beta   90.00
_cell.angle_gamma   90.00
#
_symmetry.space_group_name_H-M   'P 1'
#
loop_
_entity.id
_entity.type
_entity.pdbx_description
1 polymer ?
#
loop_
_entity_poly.entity_id
_entity_poly.type
_entity_poly.pdbx_seq_one_letter_code
_entity_poly.pdbx_strand_id
1 'polypeptide(L)'
;MPPVSWHPIYELLTRYGIDHGSAKSLANNDLRNWELNDIAAILKRIQRPSREYCYFRTPNLVLSTDSIDFKRWWPSLWVDASVKWISPPRTLMEQSARDSTALCVNEAGKWSLRTSGYVAFSHVWIEGLQRDYINDGVEMQKFRAIFKLLKGRKIEAEWVWSDVLVIPSIGGPASRPEDEMLKIDMINQLPLVYSRADAVIIIDALVLQLHPKEPLDVAVALACGNWASRVWTYQEIKLASRALILTATDSYDFEELVSVLKCLEVEDYNRFHNLWLRFGIMAKDEEQGLSIPDIVMACGERRAGQDVDYARAFFPVLGLEWEYGMTREQGMQKIYNSFKRHASRVACFYGAPRMSIQPRWAPSYFHDLEGYVTEPMEWKDRGIRGEWYAVRVASVQSTFKNAGRFVFDFDFDCEGDRCMQCACAPNEDKKIIKTFEAAVQRGKCYVLSAEPSKDARNVERARTAMLVEENYGQEMNGFEVAVHCAAIIASQNHHFESKQSVLLRHQGPMQDDACGN
;
A
#
# COMPACT_ATOMS: atom_id res chain seq x y z
N MET A 1 -16.13 -4.19 -27.30
CA MET A 1 -16.98 -4.07 -26.08
C MET A 1 -16.16 -4.70 -24.96
N PRO A 2 -15.94 -4.02 -23.83
CA PRO A 2 -15.20 -4.60 -22.71
C PRO A 2 -15.86 -5.94 -22.33
N PRO A 3 -15.08 -6.95 -21.89
CA PRO A 3 -15.67 -8.21 -21.48
C PRO A 3 -16.69 -7.96 -20.36
N VAL A 4 -17.91 -8.48 -20.54
CA VAL A 4 -19.03 -8.37 -19.58
C VAL A 4 -18.67 -8.97 -18.21
N SER A 5 -17.58 -9.73 -18.12
CA SER A 5 -17.05 -10.34 -16.90
C SER A 5 -15.53 -10.23 -16.87
N TRP A 6 -14.97 -9.79 -15.73
CA TRP A 6 -13.52 -9.79 -15.44
C TRP A 6 -12.94 -11.21 -15.24
N HIS A 7 -13.80 -12.22 -15.12
CA HIS A 7 -13.41 -13.58 -14.79
C HIS A 7 -12.41 -14.22 -15.77
N PRO A 8 -12.53 -14.06 -17.10
CA PRO A 8 -11.55 -14.63 -18.03
C PRO A 8 -10.14 -14.05 -17.86
N ILE A 9 -10.03 -12.75 -17.53
CA ILE A 9 -8.75 -12.10 -17.25
C ILE A 9 -8.16 -12.64 -15.95
N TYR A 10 -8.97 -12.75 -14.90
CA TYR A 10 -8.56 -13.36 -13.64
C TYR A 10 -8.04 -14.79 -13.85
N GLU A 11 -8.78 -15.64 -14.56
CA GLU A 11 -8.36 -17.01 -14.87
C GLU A 11 -7.05 -17.03 -15.65
N LEU A 12 -6.89 -16.16 -16.65
CA LEU A 12 -5.66 -16.04 -17.42
C LEU A 12 -4.48 -15.70 -16.50
N LEU A 13 -4.60 -14.66 -15.68
CA LEU A 13 -3.54 -14.24 -14.76
C LEU A 13 -3.15 -15.37 -13.78
N THR A 14 -4.13 -16.05 -13.18
CA THR A 14 -3.87 -17.20 -12.30
C THR A 14 -3.20 -18.36 -13.05
N ARG A 15 -3.55 -18.64 -14.32
CA ARG A 15 -2.85 -19.64 -15.16
C ARG A 15 -1.40 -19.24 -15.44
N TYR A 16 -1.08 -17.95 -15.40
CA TYR A 16 0.30 -17.45 -15.45
C TYR A 16 0.94 -17.32 -14.06
N GLY A 17 0.33 -17.89 -13.01
CA GLY A 17 0.93 -17.99 -11.68
C GLY A 17 0.96 -16.67 -10.91
N ILE A 18 0.13 -15.70 -11.30
CA ILE A 18 -0.10 -14.49 -10.51
C ILE A 18 -0.95 -14.87 -9.30
N ASP A 19 -0.59 -14.35 -8.12
CA ASP A 19 -1.32 -14.61 -6.87
C ASP A 19 -2.81 -14.31 -7.01
N HIS A 20 -3.67 -15.09 -6.36
CA HIS A 20 -5.12 -14.96 -6.49
C HIS A 20 -5.64 -13.57 -6.11
N GLY A 21 -5.07 -12.95 -5.07
CA GLY A 21 -5.44 -11.60 -4.65
C GLY A 21 -5.09 -10.58 -5.72
N SER A 22 -3.82 -10.57 -6.15
CA SER A 22 -3.32 -9.65 -7.18
C SER A 22 -4.03 -9.85 -8.52
N ALA A 23 -4.22 -11.10 -8.95
CA ALA A 23 -4.91 -11.44 -10.20
C ALA A 23 -6.36 -10.93 -10.20
N LYS A 24 -7.06 -11.08 -9.07
CA LYS A 24 -8.44 -10.58 -8.93
C LYS A 24 -8.47 -9.06 -8.97
N SER A 25 -7.54 -8.39 -8.28
CA SER A 25 -7.46 -6.93 -8.26
C SER A 25 -7.20 -6.37 -9.66
N LEU A 26 -6.15 -6.85 -10.32
CA LEU A 26 -5.80 -6.44 -11.69
C LEU A 26 -6.95 -6.67 -12.69
N ALA A 27 -7.63 -7.81 -12.60
CA ALA A 27 -8.76 -8.11 -13.49
C ALA A 27 -9.97 -7.19 -13.25
N ASN A 28 -10.19 -6.73 -12.02
CA ASN A 28 -11.29 -5.82 -11.67
C ASN A 28 -10.94 -4.35 -11.91
N ASN A 29 -9.67 -3.98 -11.86
CA ASN A 29 -9.20 -2.59 -11.88
C ASN A 29 -8.40 -2.30 -13.15
N ASP A 30 -7.10 -2.60 -13.15
CA ASP A 30 -6.14 -2.12 -14.14
C ASP A 30 -6.35 -2.71 -15.54
N LEU A 31 -6.79 -3.97 -15.61
CA LEU A 31 -6.93 -4.73 -16.85
C LEU A 31 -8.41 -4.99 -17.22
N ARG A 32 -9.39 -4.46 -16.47
CA ARG A 32 -10.82 -4.76 -16.66
C ARG A 32 -11.32 -4.53 -18.10
N ASN A 33 -10.82 -3.47 -18.74
CA ASN A 33 -11.23 -3.06 -20.07
C ASN A 33 -10.29 -3.53 -21.19
N TRP A 34 -9.37 -4.44 -20.88
CA TRP A 34 -8.43 -4.96 -21.87
C TRP A 34 -8.98 -6.18 -22.60
N GLU A 35 -8.57 -6.32 -23.87
CA GLU A 35 -8.82 -7.53 -24.64
C GLU A 35 -7.95 -8.69 -24.12
N LEU A 36 -8.57 -9.85 -23.89
CA LEU A 36 -7.92 -11.02 -23.31
C LEU A 36 -6.70 -11.48 -24.13
N ASN A 37 -6.79 -11.37 -25.46
CA ASN A 37 -5.73 -11.77 -26.38
C ASN A 37 -4.49 -10.89 -26.25
N ASP A 38 -4.66 -9.60 -25.94
CA ASP A 38 -3.54 -8.67 -25.80
C ASP A 38 -2.76 -8.98 -24.53
N ILE A 39 -3.46 -9.18 -23.41
CA ILE A 39 -2.86 -9.63 -22.15
C ILE A 39 -2.13 -10.96 -22.36
N ALA A 40 -2.79 -11.93 -23.00
CA ALA A 40 -2.17 -13.24 -23.25
C ALA A 40 -0.93 -13.12 -24.16
N ALA A 41 -0.93 -12.22 -25.14
CA ALA A 41 0.22 -12.00 -26.02
C ALA A 41 1.42 -11.41 -25.28
N ILE A 42 1.20 -10.56 -24.28
CA ILE A 42 2.24 -10.03 -23.38
C ILE A 42 2.76 -11.15 -22.47
N LEU A 43 1.85 -11.85 -21.76
CA LEU A 43 2.24 -12.90 -20.82
C LEU A 43 2.97 -14.07 -21.48
N LYS A 44 2.69 -14.39 -22.75
CA LYS A 44 3.45 -15.38 -23.53
C LYS A 44 4.92 -15.01 -23.76
N ARG A 45 5.30 -13.74 -23.62
CA ARG A 45 6.69 -13.26 -23.76
C ARG A 45 7.49 -13.46 -22.46
N ILE A 46 6.84 -13.85 -21.39
CA ILE A 46 7.47 -14.23 -20.12
C ILE A 46 7.96 -15.67 -20.26
N GLN A 47 9.28 -15.83 -20.41
CA GLN A 47 9.91 -17.14 -20.61
C GLN A 47 10.47 -17.63 -19.28
N ARG A 48 9.76 -18.57 -18.64
CA ARG A 48 10.16 -19.18 -17.37
C ARG A 48 10.51 -20.66 -17.51
N PRO A 49 11.53 -21.16 -16.78
CA PRO A 49 11.71 -22.58 -16.57
C PRO A 49 10.52 -23.24 -15.83
N SER A 50 9.97 -22.57 -14.80
CA SER A 50 8.78 -23.01 -14.06
C SER A 50 8.02 -21.82 -13.46
N ARG A 51 6.83 -22.05 -12.88
CA ARG A 51 6.06 -20.97 -12.23
C ARG A 51 6.75 -20.44 -10.97
N GLU A 52 7.46 -21.31 -10.26
CA GLU A 52 8.18 -21.05 -9.02
C GLU A 52 9.61 -20.55 -9.26
N TYR A 53 10.04 -20.50 -10.53
CA TYR A 53 11.37 -20.06 -10.88
C TYR A 53 11.58 -18.61 -10.45
N CYS A 54 12.65 -18.41 -9.70
CA CYS A 54 13.03 -17.13 -9.16
C CYS A 54 14.54 -16.98 -9.31
N TYR A 55 14.99 -15.94 -10.00
CA TYR A 55 16.37 -15.80 -10.46
C TYR A 55 17.41 -15.87 -9.33
N PHE A 56 17.07 -15.36 -8.13
CA PHE A 56 17.95 -15.36 -6.96
C PHE A 56 17.64 -16.47 -5.94
N ARG A 57 16.65 -17.35 -6.19
CA ARG A 57 16.46 -18.52 -5.31
C ARG A 57 17.44 -19.61 -5.69
N THR A 58 18.25 -20.02 -4.72
CA THR A 58 19.10 -21.20 -4.85
C THR A 58 18.20 -22.41 -5.08
N PRO A 59 18.40 -23.21 -6.15
CA PRO A 59 17.66 -24.45 -6.32
C PRO A 59 18.19 -25.42 -5.27
N ASN A 60 17.50 -25.53 -4.12
CA ASN A 60 17.55 -26.63 -3.11
C ASN A 60 17.24 -26.20 -1.67
N LEU A 61 16.26 -25.35 -1.41
CA LEU A 61 15.64 -25.28 -0.08
C LEU A 61 14.14 -25.01 -0.18
N VAL A 62 13.37 -26.07 -0.49
CA VAL A 62 12.00 -26.17 0.01
C VAL A 62 12.14 -26.40 1.51
N LEU A 63 12.16 -25.32 2.29
CA LEU A 63 12.07 -25.41 3.74
C LEU A 63 10.63 -25.78 4.09
N SER A 64 10.38 -27.06 4.37
CA SER A 64 9.26 -27.40 5.24
C SER A 64 9.50 -26.73 6.59
N THR A 65 8.43 -26.18 7.16
CA THR A 65 8.41 -25.54 8.48
C THR A 65 8.96 -26.43 9.59
N ASP A 66 8.98 -27.75 9.39
CA ASP A 66 9.47 -28.74 10.35
C ASP A 66 11.01 -28.85 10.41
N SER A 67 11.75 -28.28 9.43
CA SER A 67 13.22 -28.37 9.37
C SER A 67 13.96 -27.24 10.09
N ILE A 68 13.24 -26.19 10.50
CA ILE A 68 13.81 -24.98 11.13
C ILE A 68 14.25 -25.28 12.57
N ASP A 69 13.54 -26.15 13.30
CA ASP A 69 13.88 -26.50 14.68
C ASP A 69 15.12 -27.39 14.79
N PHE A 70 15.37 -28.27 13.82
CA PHE A 70 16.53 -29.18 13.87
C PHE A 70 17.84 -28.47 13.48
N LYS A 71 17.81 -27.55 12.51
CA LYS A 71 18.99 -26.74 12.12
C LYS A 71 19.44 -25.77 13.20
N ARG A 72 18.51 -25.31 14.04
CA ARG A 72 18.79 -24.43 15.18
C ARG A 72 19.67 -25.11 16.25
N TRP A 73 19.64 -26.45 16.34
CA TRP A 73 20.35 -27.21 17.36
C TRP A 73 21.78 -27.63 16.95
N TRP A 74 22.10 -27.76 15.65
CA TRP A 74 23.44 -28.14 15.17
C TRP A 74 23.88 -27.36 13.90
N PRO A 75 24.18 -26.05 14.01
CA PRO A 75 24.55 -25.22 12.85
C PRO A 75 25.85 -25.69 12.16
N SER A 76 26.81 -26.19 12.93
CA SER A 76 28.16 -26.55 12.46
C SER A 76 28.21 -27.75 11.52
N LEU A 77 27.16 -28.57 11.45
CA LEU A 77 27.07 -29.71 10.53
C LEU A 77 26.56 -29.33 9.13
N TRP A 78 26.01 -28.11 8.97
CA TRP A 78 25.30 -27.69 7.76
C TRP A 78 25.76 -26.34 7.19
N VAL A 79 26.70 -25.65 7.84
CA VAL A 79 27.42 -24.55 7.21
C VAL A 79 28.39 -25.17 6.21
N ASP A 80 27.97 -25.21 4.95
CA ASP A 80 28.89 -25.51 3.86
C ASP A 80 29.98 -24.43 3.86
N ALA A 81 31.16 -24.79 4.37
CA ALA A 81 32.30 -23.88 4.56
C ALA A 81 32.78 -23.23 3.24
N SER A 82 32.22 -23.65 2.10
CA SER A 82 32.49 -23.08 0.77
C SER A 82 31.63 -21.85 0.43
N VAL A 83 30.52 -21.59 1.13
CA VAL A 83 29.61 -20.48 0.83
C VAL A 83 30.09 -19.20 1.51
N LYS A 84 30.57 -18.24 0.71
CA LYS A 84 30.98 -16.91 1.19
C LYS A 84 29.76 -16.00 1.36
N TRP A 85 29.56 -15.50 2.57
CA TRP A 85 28.51 -14.54 2.92
C TRP A 85 29.05 -13.11 2.95
N ILE A 86 28.17 -12.14 2.67
CA ILE A 86 28.43 -10.71 2.83
C ILE A 86 27.49 -10.11 3.86
N SER A 87 28.09 -9.40 4.81
CA SER A 87 27.40 -8.63 5.85
C SER A 87 28.13 -7.31 6.03
N PRO A 88 27.41 -6.19 6.22
CA PRO A 88 28.04 -4.91 6.47
C PRO A 88 28.75 -4.89 7.84
N PRO A 89 29.95 -4.30 7.94
CA PRO A 89 30.55 -4.01 9.23
C PRO A 89 29.67 -3.03 10.02
N ARG A 90 29.33 -3.38 11.27
CA ARG A 90 28.49 -2.54 12.15
C ARG A 90 28.99 -1.09 12.25
N THR A 91 30.31 -0.90 12.39
CA THR A 91 30.93 0.43 12.48
C THR A 91 30.65 1.29 11.25
N LEU A 92 30.60 0.69 10.05
CA LEU A 92 30.24 1.40 8.82
C LEU A 92 28.76 1.69 8.75
N MET A 93 27.89 0.84 9.31
CA MET A 93 26.46 1.13 9.40
C MET A 93 26.18 2.30 10.33
N GLU A 94 26.79 2.31 11.51
CA GLU A 94 26.68 3.42 12.48
C GLU A 94 27.25 4.72 11.90
N GLN A 95 28.34 4.64 11.14
CA GLN A 95 28.89 5.79 10.44
C GLN A 95 27.98 6.26 9.30
N SER A 96 27.45 5.34 8.50
CA SER A 96 26.45 5.62 7.47
C SER A 96 25.27 6.39 8.06
N ALA A 97 24.76 5.93 9.21
CA ALA A 97 23.67 6.58 9.94
C ALA A 97 24.04 8.00 10.36
N ARG A 98 25.21 8.17 10.96
CA ARG A 98 25.65 9.48 11.46
C ARG A 98 25.90 10.49 10.34
N ASP A 99 26.52 10.04 9.27
CA ASP A 99 27.02 10.90 8.20
C ASP A 99 25.99 11.07 7.06
N SER A 100 24.83 10.40 7.15
CA SER A 100 23.79 10.39 6.11
C SER A 100 24.34 10.01 4.73
N THR A 101 25.13 8.94 4.70
CA THR A 101 25.75 8.37 3.49
C THR A 101 25.19 6.99 3.19
N ALA A 102 25.19 6.57 1.93
CA ALA A 102 24.79 5.22 1.55
C ALA A 102 25.95 4.24 1.77
N LEU A 103 25.73 3.20 2.58
CA LEU A 103 26.68 2.09 2.71
C LEU A 103 26.53 1.12 1.54
N CYS A 104 27.43 1.21 0.57
CA CYS A 104 27.40 0.40 -0.65
C CYS A 104 28.40 -0.75 -0.59
N VAL A 105 28.18 -1.74 -1.45
CA VAL A 105 29.07 -2.87 -1.66
C VAL A 105 29.31 -3.09 -3.16
N ASN A 106 30.53 -3.50 -3.52
CA ASN A 106 30.93 -3.77 -4.91
C ASN A 106 31.02 -5.28 -5.23
N GLU A 107 31.21 -5.66 -6.49
CA GLU A 107 31.26 -7.06 -6.95
C GLU A 107 32.28 -7.94 -6.18
N ALA A 108 33.35 -7.35 -5.65
CA ALA A 108 34.36 -8.03 -4.86
C ALA A 108 33.95 -8.26 -3.39
N GLY A 109 32.84 -7.67 -2.94
CA GLY A 109 32.38 -7.67 -1.56
C GLY A 109 33.04 -6.63 -0.67
N LYS A 110 33.64 -5.59 -1.24
CA LYS A 110 34.20 -4.47 -0.47
C LYS A 110 33.10 -3.47 -0.16
N TRP A 111 33.16 -2.85 1.01
CA TRP A 111 32.20 -1.86 1.49
C TRP A 111 32.74 -0.43 1.32
N SER A 112 31.86 0.52 1.04
CA SER A 112 32.21 1.95 0.93
C SER A 112 31.02 2.82 1.30
N LEU A 113 31.27 3.91 2.02
CA LEU A 113 30.30 4.98 2.27
C LEU A 113 30.27 5.91 1.06
N ARG A 114 29.09 6.13 0.50
CA ARG A 114 28.90 6.86 -0.76
C ARG A 114 27.88 7.98 -0.60
N THR A 115 28.19 9.13 -1.19
CA THR A 115 27.23 10.23 -1.38
C THR A 115 26.72 10.32 -2.81
N SER A 116 27.38 9.61 -3.75
CA SER A 116 27.06 9.55 -5.18
C SER A 116 27.82 8.38 -5.84
N GLY A 117 27.56 8.10 -7.12
CA GLY A 117 28.32 7.09 -7.88
C GLY A 117 27.97 5.67 -7.43
N TYR A 118 26.67 5.40 -7.22
CA TYR A 118 26.12 4.11 -6.87
C TYR A 118 24.69 3.98 -7.40
N VAL A 119 24.23 2.74 -7.58
CA VAL A 119 22.81 2.46 -7.84
C VAL A 119 22.15 1.84 -6.61
N ALA A 120 20.87 2.12 -6.38
CA ALA A 120 20.09 1.50 -5.32
C ALA A 120 19.14 0.46 -5.90
N PHE A 121 18.75 -0.54 -5.13
CA PHE A 121 17.80 -1.56 -5.58
C PHE A 121 16.42 -1.34 -4.97
N SER A 122 15.40 -1.56 -5.80
CA SER A 122 14.00 -1.70 -5.41
C SER A 122 13.54 -3.10 -5.79
N HIS A 123 13.39 -3.99 -4.79
CA HIS A 123 13.14 -5.41 -5.03
C HIS A 123 12.24 -6.06 -3.98
N VAL A 124 11.78 -7.27 -4.29
CA VAL A 124 10.97 -8.08 -3.39
C VAL A 124 11.86 -9.10 -2.68
N TRP A 125 11.97 -9.02 -1.35
CA TRP A 125 12.90 -9.85 -0.58
C TRP A 125 12.64 -11.35 -0.76
N ILE A 126 11.36 -11.76 -0.78
CA ILE A 126 10.94 -13.17 -0.93
C ILE A 126 11.29 -13.76 -2.30
N GLU A 127 11.74 -12.93 -3.24
CA GLU A 127 12.24 -13.32 -4.56
C GLU A 127 13.74 -13.68 -4.55
N GLY A 128 14.30 -13.94 -3.37
CA GLY A 128 15.56 -14.66 -3.20
C GLY A 128 16.77 -13.78 -2.87
N LEU A 129 16.65 -12.45 -2.99
CA LEU A 129 17.61 -11.51 -2.44
C LEU A 129 17.19 -11.12 -1.02
N GLN A 130 17.39 -12.05 -0.08
CA GLN A 130 17.05 -11.91 1.33
C GLN A 130 18.28 -12.19 2.21
N ARG A 131 18.38 -11.46 3.32
CA ARG A 131 19.35 -11.71 4.38
C ARG A 131 19.01 -13.02 5.07
N ASP A 132 19.99 -13.91 5.15
CA ASP A 132 19.87 -15.17 5.87
C ASP A 132 19.88 -14.92 7.38
N TYR A 133 18.95 -15.56 8.09
CA TYR A 133 18.79 -15.37 9.53
C TYR A 133 19.94 -15.98 10.34
N ILE A 134 20.58 -17.05 9.84
CA ILE A 134 21.64 -17.77 10.56
C ILE A 134 23.00 -17.11 10.33
N ASN A 135 23.28 -16.72 9.08
CA ASN A 135 24.56 -16.18 8.67
C ASN A 135 24.60 -14.64 8.69
N ASP A 136 23.46 -14.01 8.98
CA ASP A 136 23.31 -12.57 9.11
C ASP A 136 23.83 -11.78 7.89
N GLY A 137 23.61 -12.32 6.69
CA GLY A 137 24.16 -11.80 5.44
C GLY A 137 23.49 -12.35 4.20
N VAL A 138 24.01 -11.98 3.04
CA VAL A 138 23.56 -12.51 1.73
C VAL A 138 24.68 -13.33 1.10
N GLU A 139 24.34 -14.38 0.36
CA GLU A 139 25.33 -15.16 -0.39
C GLU A 139 26.02 -14.29 -1.44
N MET A 140 27.36 -14.28 -1.45
CA MET A 140 28.16 -13.50 -2.40
C MET A 140 27.82 -13.84 -3.86
N GLN A 141 27.44 -15.09 -4.15
CA GLN A 141 27.09 -15.50 -5.51
C GLN A 141 25.83 -14.79 -6.02
N LYS A 142 24.80 -14.62 -5.17
CA LYS A 142 23.58 -13.88 -5.51
C LYS A 142 23.92 -12.43 -5.84
N PHE A 143 24.81 -11.85 -5.05
CA PHE A 143 25.26 -10.49 -5.27
C PHE A 143 26.03 -10.31 -6.58
N ARG A 144 26.99 -11.20 -6.88
CA ARG A 144 27.70 -11.22 -8.17
C ARG A 144 26.76 -11.44 -9.36
N ALA A 145 25.70 -12.24 -9.18
CA ALA A 145 24.69 -12.42 -10.22
C ALA A 145 23.96 -11.12 -10.56
N ILE A 146 23.80 -10.19 -9.59
CA ILE A 146 23.24 -8.86 -9.84
C ILE A 146 24.20 -8.02 -10.69
N PHE A 147 25.50 -7.96 -10.36
CA PHE A 147 26.47 -7.23 -11.20
C PHE A 147 26.53 -7.77 -12.62
N LYS A 148 26.49 -9.10 -12.77
CA LYS A 148 26.42 -9.73 -14.10
C LYS A 148 25.14 -9.33 -14.84
N LEU A 149 24.00 -9.28 -14.14
CA LEU A 149 22.73 -8.84 -14.70
C LEU A 149 22.80 -7.38 -15.16
N LEU A 150 23.26 -6.46 -14.30
CA LEU A 150 23.43 -5.03 -14.63
C LEU A 150 24.34 -4.83 -15.85
N LYS A 151 25.50 -5.49 -15.87
CA LYS A 151 26.43 -5.45 -17.01
C LYS A 151 25.80 -5.98 -18.29
N GLY A 152 25.01 -7.06 -18.19
CA GLY A 152 24.25 -7.62 -19.32
C GLY A 152 23.17 -6.68 -19.88
N ARG A 153 22.77 -5.66 -19.11
CA ARG A 153 21.84 -4.59 -19.50
C ARG A 153 22.53 -3.26 -19.74
N LYS A 154 23.86 -3.26 -19.91
CA LYS A 154 24.68 -2.07 -20.15
C LYS A 154 24.54 -1.01 -19.05
N ILE A 155 24.23 -1.43 -17.82
CA ILE A 155 24.23 -0.55 -16.65
C ILE A 155 25.59 -0.70 -15.98
N GLU A 156 26.39 0.35 -16.05
CA GLU A 156 27.69 0.42 -15.40
C GLU A 156 27.51 0.86 -13.95
N ALA A 157 27.66 -0.08 -13.02
CA ALA A 157 27.63 0.20 -11.59
C ALA A 157 28.83 -0.48 -10.92
N GLU A 158 29.68 0.32 -10.27
CA GLU A 158 30.74 -0.21 -9.41
C GLU A 158 30.19 -0.51 -8.00
N TRP A 159 29.30 0.34 -7.51
CA TRP A 159 28.74 0.32 -6.17
C TRP A 159 27.24 0.15 -6.23
N VAL A 160 26.71 -0.75 -5.40
CA VAL A 160 25.26 -0.93 -5.27
C VAL A 160 24.86 -0.83 -3.80
N TRP A 161 23.67 -0.29 -3.56
CA TRP A 161 23.03 -0.21 -2.27
C TRP A 161 21.77 -1.08 -2.26
N SER A 162 21.54 -1.81 -1.16
CA SER A 162 20.33 -2.60 -0.95
C SER A 162 19.95 -2.58 0.53
N ASP A 163 18.69 -2.29 0.79
CA ASP A 163 18.07 -2.29 2.11
C ASP A 163 18.27 -3.61 2.87
N VAL A 164 18.17 -4.76 2.18
CA VAL A 164 18.35 -6.10 2.75
C VAL A 164 19.72 -6.29 3.38
N LEU A 165 20.74 -5.64 2.83
CA LEU A 165 22.10 -5.71 3.35
C LEU A 165 22.29 -4.71 4.49
N VAL A 166 21.88 -3.47 4.26
CA VAL A 166 22.28 -2.32 5.07
C VAL A 166 21.36 -2.08 6.26
N ILE A 167 20.07 -2.39 6.14
CA ILE A 167 19.13 -2.21 7.25
C ILE A 167 19.17 -3.44 8.15
N PRO A 168 19.44 -3.29 9.46
CA PRO A 168 19.40 -4.41 10.40
C PRO A 168 18.08 -5.18 10.33
N SER A 169 18.17 -6.50 10.16
CA SER A 169 17.00 -7.38 10.25
C SER A 169 16.68 -7.65 11.71
N ILE A 170 15.66 -6.97 12.21
CA ILE A 170 15.20 -7.09 13.59
C ILE A 170 13.94 -7.95 13.57
N GLY A 171 14.12 -9.23 13.87
CA GLY A 171 13.03 -10.21 13.93
C GLY A 171 13.23 -11.31 14.97
N GLY A 172 14.36 -11.30 15.69
CA GLY A 172 14.62 -12.27 16.75
C GLY A 172 14.18 -11.72 18.12
N PRO A 173 13.72 -12.59 19.05
CA PRO A 173 13.40 -12.21 20.43
C PRO A 173 14.59 -11.71 21.28
N ALA A 174 15.78 -11.54 20.67
CA ALA A 174 17.01 -11.07 21.30
C ALA A 174 17.58 -9.78 20.67
N SER A 175 16.76 -9.06 19.90
CA SER A 175 17.19 -7.81 19.25
C SER A 175 17.54 -6.75 20.30
N ARG A 176 18.73 -6.13 20.19
CA ARG A 176 19.14 -5.09 21.15
C ARG A 176 18.43 -3.77 20.82
N PRO A 177 18.06 -2.94 21.82
CA PRO A 177 17.48 -1.62 21.57
C PRO A 177 18.34 -0.75 20.62
N GLU A 178 19.66 -0.87 20.73
CA GLU A 178 20.63 -0.19 19.87
C GLU A 178 20.46 -0.54 18.38
N ASP A 179 20.10 -1.78 18.07
CA ASP A 179 19.90 -2.22 16.68
C ASP A 179 18.64 -1.59 16.09
N GLU A 180 17.56 -1.49 16.88
CA GLU A 180 16.31 -0.86 16.43
C GLU A 180 16.48 0.65 16.28
N MET A 181 17.24 1.30 17.16
CA MET A 181 17.62 2.70 16.97
C MET A 181 18.42 2.89 15.66
N LEU A 182 19.43 2.06 15.41
CA LEU A 182 20.21 2.11 14.17
C LEU A 182 19.33 1.85 12.93
N LYS A 183 18.39 0.92 13.01
CA LYS A 183 17.40 0.67 11.95
C LYS A 183 16.54 1.90 11.68
N ILE A 184 16.09 2.58 12.72
CA ILE A 184 15.27 3.79 12.59
C ILE A 184 16.09 4.91 11.94
N ASP A 185 17.33 5.12 12.37
CA ASP A 185 18.23 6.10 11.77
C ASP A 185 18.44 5.82 10.26
N MET A 186 18.64 4.54 9.90
CA MET A 186 18.74 4.09 8.51
C MET A 186 17.44 4.33 7.71
N ILE A 187 16.27 4.04 8.30
CA ILE A 187 14.97 4.27 7.65
C ILE A 187 14.74 5.76 7.38
N ASN A 188 15.07 6.62 8.35
CA ASN A 188 14.93 8.07 8.20
C ASN A 188 15.90 8.65 7.14
N GLN A 189 16.91 7.89 6.71
CA GLN A 189 17.86 8.27 5.66
C GLN A 189 17.50 7.80 4.26
N LEU A 190 16.47 6.96 4.12
CA LEU A 190 16.02 6.49 2.82
C LEU A 190 15.76 7.62 1.80
N PRO A 191 15.22 8.80 2.18
CA PRO A 191 15.10 9.92 1.25
C PRO A 191 16.43 10.32 0.61
N LEU A 192 17.49 10.41 1.40
CA LEU A 192 18.82 10.80 0.92
C LEU A 192 19.49 9.68 0.12
N VAL A 193 19.29 8.42 0.50
CA VAL A 193 19.85 7.27 -0.23
C VAL A 193 19.21 7.17 -1.62
N TYR A 194 17.89 7.12 -1.71
CA TYR A 194 17.23 6.91 -3.01
C TYR A 194 17.35 8.14 -3.93
N SER A 195 17.33 9.36 -3.38
CA SER A 195 17.46 10.58 -4.20
C SER A 195 18.87 10.83 -4.73
N ARG A 196 19.91 10.34 -4.04
CA ARG A 196 21.32 10.50 -4.44
C ARG A 196 21.88 9.35 -5.28
N ALA A 197 21.15 8.24 -5.38
CA ALA A 197 21.53 7.15 -6.26
C ALA A 197 21.53 7.64 -7.71
N ASP A 198 22.47 7.15 -8.53
CA ASP A 198 22.54 7.48 -9.95
C ASP A 198 21.32 6.92 -10.70
N ALA A 199 20.80 5.79 -10.21
CA ALA A 199 19.51 5.22 -10.57
C ALA A 199 19.02 4.25 -9.48
N VAL A 200 17.71 4.10 -9.37
CA VAL A 200 17.05 3.02 -8.63
C VAL A 200 16.67 1.91 -9.59
N ILE A 201 17.19 0.71 -9.36
CA ILE A 201 16.98 -0.45 -10.22
C ILE A 201 15.81 -1.27 -9.69
N ILE A 202 14.72 -1.33 -10.45
CA ILE A 202 13.56 -2.16 -10.18
C ILE A 202 13.85 -3.58 -10.64
N ILE A 203 13.79 -4.50 -9.68
CA ILE A 203 14.01 -5.93 -9.90
C ILE A 203 12.78 -6.70 -9.43
N ASP A 204 12.02 -7.22 -10.40
CA ASP A 204 10.85 -8.07 -10.19
C ASP A 204 11.08 -9.41 -10.89
N ALA A 205 10.82 -10.52 -10.18
CA ALA A 205 11.10 -11.86 -10.71
C ALA A 205 10.31 -12.17 -11.99
N LEU A 206 9.08 -11.67 -12.13
CA LEU A 206 8.27 -11.87 -13.33
C LEU A 206 8.82 -11.06 -14.50
N VAL A 207 9.16 -9.79 -14.27
CA VAL A 207 9.65 -8.87 -15.31
C VAL A 207 11.05 -9.24 -15.80
N LEU A 208 11.92 -9.77 -14.93
CA LEU A 208 13.23 -10.29 -15.33
C LEU A 208 13.18 -11.42 -16.38
N GLN A 209 12.02 -12.06 -16.54
CA GLN A 209 11.78 -13.15 -17.47
C GLN A 209 11.03 -12.69 -18.74
N LEU A 210 10.62 -11.41 -18.79
CA LEU A 210 9.92 -10.81 -19.91
C LEU A 210 10.90 -10.48 -21.03
N HIS A 211 10.56 -10.88 -22.26
CA HIS A 211 11.19 -10.44 -23.50
C HIS A 211 10.29 -9.40 -24.19
N PRO A 212 10.33 -8.12 -23.75
CA PRO A 212 9.41 -7.11 -24.23
C PRO A 212 9.68 -6.75 -25.69
N LYS A 213 8.60 -6.38 -26.41
CA LYS A 213 8.68 -5.72 -27.71
C LYS A 213 8.59 -4.20 -27.59
N GLU A 214 7.89 -3.72 -26.56
CA GLU A 214 7.57 -2.32 -26.35
C GLU A 214 7.38 -2.03 -24.84
N PRO A 215 7.44 -0.76 -24.41
CA PRO A 215 7.28 -0.39 -23.00
C PRO A 215 5.96 -0.83 -22.37
N LEU A 216 4.89 -0.95 -23.17
CA LEU A 216 3.58 -1.42 -22.70
C LEU A 216 3.63 -2.84 -22.13
N ASP A 217 4.43 -3.73 -22.74
CA ASP A 217 4.64 -5.09 -22.23
C ASP A 217 5.19 -5.06 -20.81
N VAL A 218 6.15 -4.16 -20.57
CA VAL A 218 6.83 -3.99 -19.28
C VAL A 218 5.84 -3.47 -18.24
N ALA A 219 4.99 -2.50 -18.60
CA ALA A 219 3.98 -1.95 -17.70
C ALA A 219 3.00 -3.03 -17.21
N VAL A 220 2.46 -3.82 -18.15
CA VAL A 220 1.52 -4.91 -17.83
C VAL A 220 2.20 -5.98 -16.98
N ALA A 221 3.40 -6.42 -17.36
CA ALA A 221 4.12 -7.43 -16.58
C ALA A 221 4.51 -6.93 -15.18
N LEU A 222 4.93 -5.67 -15.04
CA LEU A 222 5.29 -5.07 -13.76
C LEU A 222 4.08 -4.92 -12.85
N ALA A 223 2.90 -4.60 -13.40
CA ALA A 223 1.65 -4.57 -12.65
C ALA A 223 1.26 -5.95 -12.12
N CYS A 224 1.58 -7.02 -12.87
CA CYS A 224 1.40 -8.40 -12.44
C CYS A 224 2.47 -8.90 -11.45
N GLY A 225 3.61 -8.22 -11.36
CA GLY A 225 4.73 -8.60 -10.51
C GLY A 225 4.47 -8.39 -9.02
N ASN A 226 5.20 -9.11 -8.16
CA ASN A 226 5.12 -8.90 -6.71
C ASN A 226 5.72 -7.56 -6.29
N TRP A 227 6.56 -6.96 -7.13
CA TRP A 227 7.12 -5.65 -6.85
C TRP A 227 6.02 -4.60 -6.67
N ALA A 228 4.96 -4.66 -7.49
CA ALA A 228 3.83 -3.74 -7.40
C ALA A 228 2.95 -3.98 -6.16
N SER A 229 3.14 -5.08 -5.42
CA SER A 229 2.32 -5.44 -4.26
C SER A 229 2.93 -5.03 -2.92
N ARG A 230 4.11 -4.40 -2.87
CA ARG A 230 4.74 -3.98 -1.60
C ARG A 230 4.57 -2.50 -1.33
N VAL A 231 4.29 -2.14 -0.08
CA VAL A 231 4.21 -0.71 0.31
C VAL A 231 5.59 -0.05 0.18
N TRP A 232 6.67 -0.74 0.56
CA TRP A 232 8.02 -0.20 0.49
C TRP A 232 8.45 0.17 -0.93
N THR A 233 8.07 -0.59 -1.97
CA THR A 233 8.48 -0.25 -3.34
C THR A 233 7.85 1.04 -3.86
N TYR A 234 6.77 1.53 -3.23
CA TYR A 234 6.23 2.86 -3.50
C TYR A 234 7.24 3.96 -3.16
N GLN A 235 7.78 3.95 -1.93
CA GLN A 235 8.69 5.00 -1.48
C GLN A 235 10.02 4.97 -2.23
N GLU A 236 10.50 3.77 -2.58
CA GLU A 236 11.77 3.58 -3.31
C GLU A 236 11.77 4.28 -4.68
N ILE A 237 10.64 4.27 -5.39
CA ILE A 237 10.51 4.94 -6.69
C ILE A 237 10.13 6.39 -6.55
N LYS A 238 9.24 6.73 -5.61
CA LYS A 238 8.84 8.12 -5.42
C LYS A 238 10.01 9.02 -5.01
N LEU A 239 11.01 8.46 -4.32
CA LEU A 239 12.24 9.15 -3.92
C LEU A 239 13.36 9.09 -4.97
N ALA A 240 13.24 8.24 -5.99
CA ALA A 240 14.27 8.06 -6.99
C ALA A 240 14.43 9.30 -7.87
N SER A 241 15.67 9.71 -8.13
CA SER A 241 15.98 10.71 -9.17
C SER A 241 15.77 10.15 -10.59
N ARG A 242 15.97 8.84 -10.74
CA ARG A 242 15.77 8.06 -11.97
C ARG A 242 15.51 6.60 -11.58
N ALA A 243 14.58 5.94 -12.27
CA ALA A 243 14.28 4.53 -12.02
C ALA A 243 14.35 3.68 -13.30
N LEU A 244 14.99 2.52 -13.23
CA LEU A 244 15.18 1.60 -14.35
C LEU A 244 14.60 0.23 -14.04
N ILE A 245 13.75 -0.30 -14.94
CA ILE A 245 13.12 -1.61 -14.82
C ILE A 245 13.94 -2.63 -15.60
N LEU A 246 14.41 -3.69 -14.94
CA LEU A 246 15.17 -4.74 -15.60
C LEU A 246 14.26 -5.83 -16.21
N THR A 247 14.55 -6.18 -17.46
CA THR A 247 13.87 -7.25 -18.20
C THR A 247 14.84 -8.37 -18.60
N ALA A 248 14.36 -9.39 -19.31
CA ALA A 248 15.20 -10.49 -19.80
C ALA A 248 16.18 -10.06 -20.90
N THR A 249 15.97 -8.90 -21.53
CA THR A 249 16.80 -8.42 -22.64
C THR A 249 17.43 -7.06 -22.39
N ASP A 250 16.68 -6.12 -21.82
CA ASP A 250 17.12 -4.72 -21.66
C ASP A 250 16.66 -4.10 -20.33
N SER A 251 16.97 -2.82 -20.12
CA SER A 251 16.37 -1.98 -19.09
C SER A 251 15.49 -0.89 -19.69
N TYR A 252 14.45 -0.50 -18.96
CA TYR A 252 13.47 0.50 -19.39
C TYR A 252 13.37 1.62 -18.35
N ASP A 253 13.31 2.87 -18.79
CA ASP A 253 13.12 4.00 -17.88
C ASP A 253 11.66 4.06 -17.40
N PHE A 254 11.48 4.21 -16.09
CA PHE A 254 10.14 4.24 -15.49
C PHE A 254 9.34 5.47 -15.92
N GLU A 255 9.99 6.64 -16.07
CA GLU A 255 9.32 7.88 -16.50
C GLU A 255 8.91 7.81 -17.96
N GLU A 256 9.73 7.20 -18.82
CA GLU A 256 9.39 6.93 -20.21
C GLU A 256 8.17 6.01 -20.31
N LEU A 257 8.15 4.93 -19.51
CA LEU A 257 7.01 4.01 -19.44
C LEU A 257 5.72 4.73 -19.03
N VAL A 258 5.78 5.59 -18.00
CA VAL A 258 4.63 6.40 -17.57
C VAL A 258 4.19 7.37 -18.67
N SER A 259 5.12 7.98 -19.39
CA SER A 259 4.84 8.89 -20.50
C SER A 259 4.16 8.17 -21.67
N VAL A 260 4.60 6.96 -22.01
CA VAL A 260 3.96 6.10 -23.03
C VAL A 260 2.53 5.77 -22.62
N LEU A 261 2.31 5.35 -21.37
CA LEU A 261 0.97 5.05 -20.86
C LEU A 261 0.05 6.28 -20.89
N LYS A 262 0.59 7.48 -20.58
CA LYS A 262 -0.16 8.73 -20.66
C LYS A 262 -0.60 9.05 -22.09
N CYS A 263 0.26 8.83 -23.07
CA CYS A 263 -0.11 9.00 -24.48
C CYS A 263 -1.19 8.00 -24.91
N LEU A 264 -1.05 6.73 -24.53
CA LEU A 264 -2.03 5.69 -24.82
C LEU A 264 -3.38 5.94 -24.14
N GLU A 265 -3.39 6.52 -22.94
CA GLU A 265 -4.60 6.91 -22.22
C GLU A 265 -5.42 7.98 -22.96
N VAL A 266 -4.76 8.90 -23.66
CA VAL A 266 -5.44 9.87 -24.53
C VAL A 266 -6.10 9.20 -25.73
N GLU A 267 -5.50 8.12 -26.26
CA GLU A 267 -6.02 7.37 -27.40
C GLU A 267 -7.17 6.42 -27.03
N ASP A 268 -7.04 5.70 -25.91
CA ASP A 268 -8.04 4.77 -25.38
C ASP A 268 -8.10 4.85 -23.84
N TYR A 269 -8.82 5.88 -23.37
CA TYR A 269 -9.01 6.16 -21.94
C TYR A 269 -9.48 4.93 -21.16
N ASN A 270 -10.54 4.27 -21.63
CA ASN A 270 -11.14 3.17 -20.89
C ASN A 270 -10.17 2.02 -20.66
N ARG A 271 -9.31 1.74 -21.63
CA ARG A 271 -8.34 0.66 -21.57
C ARG A 271 -7.13 1.01 -20.71
N PHE A 272 -6.53 2.18 -20.91
CA PHE A 272 -5.21 2.48 -20.34
C PHE A 272 -5.26 3.34 -19.08
N HIS A 273 -6.36 4.01 -18.77
CA HIS A 273 -6.43 4.98 -17.66
C HIS A 273 -6.01 4.40 -16.31
N ASN A 274 -6.54 3.25 -15.90
CA ASN A 274 -6.20 2.67 -14.59
C ASN A 274 -4.72 2.24 -14.53
N LEU A 275 -4.20 1.65 -15.61
CA LEU A 275 -2.81 1.24 -15.66
C LEU A 275 -1.86 2.45 -15.66
N TRP A 276 -2.20 3.51 -16.41
CA TRP A 276 -1.49 4.78 -16.36
C TRP A 276 -1.54 5.37 -14.96
N LEU A 277 -2.71 5.48 -14.34
CA LEU A 277 -2.90 6.06 -13.01
C LEU A 277 -2.07 5.33 -11.95
N ARG A 278 -2.05 3.99 -11.99
CA ARG A 278 -1.22 3.15 -11.10
C ARG A 278 0.23 3.58 -11.09
N PHE A 279 0.85 3.76 -12.25
CA PHE A 279 2.27 4.11 -12.33
C PHE A 279 2.53 5.62 -12.29
N GLY A 280 1.61 6.42 -12.84
CA GLY A 280 1.68 7.88 -12.86
C GLY A 280 1.70 8.48 -11.46
N ILE A 281 0.90 7.96 -10.53
CA ILE A 281 0.92 8.41 -9.13
C ILE A 281 2.26 8.10 -8.45
N MET A 282 2.95 7.03 -8.87
CA MET A 282 4.25 6.65 -8.34
C MET A 282 5.41 7.44 -8.95
N ALA A 283 5.26 7.92 -10.19
CA ALA A 283 6.25 8.74 -10.85
C ALA A 283 6.58 9.95 -9.98
N LYS A 284 7.86 10.34 -9.95
CA LYS A 284 8.27 11.53 -9.23
C LYS A 284 7.64 12.75 -9.89
N ASP A 285 6.97 13.56 -9.10
CA ASP A 285 6.42 14.85 -9.53
C ASP A 285 7.05 15.91 -8.61
N GLU A 286 7.87 16.78 -9.18
CA GLU A 286 8.55 17.85 -8.43
C GLU A 286 7.63 19.07 -8.23
N GLU A 287 6.58 19.21 -9.03
CA GLU A 287 5.65 20.35 -8.97
C GLU A 287 4.48 20.07 -8.03
N GLN A 288 3.90 18.86 -8.11
CA GLN A 288 2.79 18.44 -7.27
C GLN A 288 3.33 17.58 -6.12
N GLY A 289 3.56 18.23 -4.97
CA GLY A 289 3.95 17.53 -3.75
C GLY A 289 2.98 16.38 -3.41
N LEU A 290 3.50 15.35 -2.76
CA LEU A 290 2.76 14.13 -2.47
C LEU A 290 1.54 14.38 -1.56
N SER A 291 0.37 13.90 -1.96
CA SER A 291 -0.84 13.96 -1.13
C SER A 291 -1.24 12.62 -0.50
N ILE A 292 -1.96 12.66 0.62
CA ILE A 292 -2.53 11.45 1.25
C ILE A 292 -3.44 10.66 0.28
N PRO A 293 -4.35 11.29 -0.49
CA PRO A 293 -5.08 10.60 -1.54
C PRO A 293 -4.20 9.84 -2.54
N ASP A 294 -3.08 10.43 -2.97
CA ASP A 294 -2.16 9.76 -3.91
C ASP A 294 -1.58 8.49 -3.30
N ILE A 295 -1.19 8.54 -2.02
CA ILE A 295 -0.71 7.36 -1.29
C ILE A 295 -1.81 6.29 -1.21
N VAL A 296 -3.03 6.68 -0.84
CA VAL A 296 -4.17 5.76 -0.76
C VAL A 296 -4.43 5.07 -2.10
N MET A 297 -4.45 5.83 -3.19
CA MET A 297 -4.68 5.29 -4.53
C MET A 297 -3.53 4.37 -5.00
N ALA A 298 -2.27 4.76 -4.75
CA ALA A 298 -1.12 3.96 -5.17
C ALA A 298 -0.87 2.73 -4.28
N CYS A 299 -1.35 2.75 -3.04
CA CYS A 299 -1.07 1.73 -2.03
C CYS A 299 -2.30 0.90 -1.61
N GLY A 300 -3.47 1.14 -2.20
CA GLY A 300 -4.69 0.38 -1.94
C GLY A 300 -4.45 -1.14 -2.03
N GLU A 301 -3.67 -1.60 -2.99
CA GLU A 301 -3.40 -3.04 -3.18
C GLU A 301 -2.05 -3.50 -2.58
N ARG A 302 -1.29 -2.58 -1.96
CA ARG A 302 0.07 -2.84 -1.49
C ARG A 302 0.09 -3.30 -0.03
N ARG A 303 0.91 -4.32 0.23
CA ARG A 303 1.03 -5.00 1.52
C ARG A 303 2.40 -4.80 2.14
N ALA A 304 2.42 -4.91 3.47
CA ALA A 304 3.63 -4.91 4.26
C ALA A 304 3.73 -6.21 5.08
N GLY A 305 4.96 -6.66 5.35
CA GLY A 305 5.20 -7.88 6.12
C GLY A 305 5.03 -7.71 7.63
N GLN A 306 5.07 -6.47 8.13
CA GLN A 306 4.88 -6.10 9.54
C GLN A 306 3.83 -5.01 9.65
N ASP A 307 2.98 -5.04 10.69
CA ASP A 307 1.90 -4.05 10.87
C ASP A 307 2.41 -2.61 10.92
N VAL A 308 3.54 -2.39 11.61
CA VAL A 308 4.18 -1.07 11.74
C VAL A 308 4.56 -0.43 10.41
N ASP A 309 4.87 -1.25 9.40
CA ASP A 309 5.31 -0.77 8.09
C ASP A 309 4.17 -0.17 7.26
N TYR A 310 2.91 -0.46 7.59
CA TYR A 310 1.76 0.23 7.00
C TYR A 310 1.66 1.72 7.36
N ALA A 311 2.48 2.21 8.29
CA ALA A 311 2.67 3.64 8.53
C ALA A 311 4.13 4.04 8.22
N ARG A 312 5.10 3.31 8.77
CA ARG A 312 6.53 3.64 8.72
C ARG A 312 7.07 3.81 7.29
N ALA A 313 6.57 3.04 6.33
CA ALA A 313 7.03 3.12 4.94
C ALA A 313 6.70 4.45 4.26
N PHE A 314 5.74 5.23 4.76
CA PHE A 314 5.34 6.51 4.17
C PHE A 314 6.12 7.70 4.73
N PHE A 315 6.80 7.54 5.87
CA PHE A 315 7.52 8.62 6.52
C PHE A 315 8.61 9.25 5.64
N PRO A 316 9.47 8.45 4.97
CA PRO A 316 10.47 8.97 4.04
C PRO A 316 9.89 9.91 2.97
N VAL A 317 8.84 9.49 2.26
CA VAL A 317 8.22 10.28 1.17
C VAL A 317 7.43 11.47 1.65
N LEU A 318 6.96 11.45 2.90
CA LEU A 318 6.25 12.55 3.53
C LEU A 318 7.18 13.53 4.27
N GLY A 319 8.49 13.30 4.25
CA GLY A 319 9.46 14.13 4.99
C GLY A 319 9.23 14.10 6.51
N LEU A 320 8.73 12.97 7.02
CA LEU A 320 8.52 12.75 8.45
C LEU A 320 9.60 11.83 9.00
N GLU A 321 9.94 12.01 10.28
CA GLU A 321 10.88 11.14 10.99
C GLU A 321 10.14 10.14 11.87
N TRP A 322 10.50 8.87 11.72
CA TRP A 322 10.01 7.78 12.56
C TRP A 322 10.79 7.75 13.87
N GLU A 323 10.11 7.49 14.99
CA GLU A 323 10.72 7.52 16.33
C GLU A 323 10.70 6.12 16.97
N TYR A 324 11.66 5.88 17.87
CA TYR A 324 11.77 4.61 18.58
C TYR A 324 10.53 4.33 19.45
N GLY A 325 10.00 3.11 19.34
CA GLY A 325 8.81 2.68 20.08
C GLY A 325 7.48 3.18 19.51
N MET A 326 7.49 3.96 18.43
CA MET A 326 6.26 4.39 17.77
C MET A 326 5.48 3.17 17.22
N THR A 327 4.19 3.15 17.46
CA THR A 327 3.26 2.14 16.90
C THR A 327 2.74 2.58 15.53
N ARG A 328 2.12 1.66 14.77
CA ARG A 328 1.43 2.00 13.52
C ARG A 328 0.39 3.13 13.72
N GLU A 329 -0.45 3.03 14.75
CA GLU A 329 -1.49 4.02 15.04
C GLU A 329 -0.91 5.42 15.29
N GLN A 330 0.15 5.51 16.11
CA GLN A 330 0.84 6.79 16.36
C GLN A 330 1.49 7.33 15.08
N GLY A 331 2.03 6.45 14.25
CA GLY A 331 2.56 6.82 12.94
C GLY A 331 1.50 7.42 12.02
N MET A 332 0.35 6.77 11.90
CA MET A 332 -0.80 7.28 11.12
C MET A 332 -1.34 8.59 11.69
N GLN A 333 -1.43 8.71 13.02
CA GLN A 333 -1.80 9.97 13.68
C GLN A 333 -0.87 11.12 13.29
N LYS A 334 0.45 10.89 13.32
CA LYS A 334 1.46 11.89 12.90
C LYS A 334 1.27 12.27 11.43
N ILE A 335 1.04 11.29 10.54
CA ILE A 335 0.73 11.54 9.13
C ILE A 335 -0.51 12.44 8.98
N TYR A 336 -1.63 12.09 9.60
CA TYR A 336 -2.86 12.88 9.46
C TYR A 336 -2.74 14.30 10.02
N ASN A 337 -2.04 14.46 11.15
CA ASN A 337 -1.84 15.77 11.78
C ASN A 337 -0.87 16.67 11.00
N SER A 338 0.11 16.08 10.30
CA SER A 338 1.03 16.82 9.43
C SER A 338 0.38 17.23 8.11
N PHE A 339 -0.57 16.42 7.59
CA PHE A 339 -1.18 16.62 6.27
C PHE A 339 -2.70 16.86 6.35
N LYS A 340 -3.16 17.66 7.32
CA LYS A 340 -4.58 17.90 7.66
C LYS A 340 -5.50 18.12 6.46
N ARG A 341 -5.09 18.99 5.53
CA ARG A 341 -5.87 19.31 4.32
C ARG A 341 -6.11 18.06 3.48
N HIS A 342 -5.07 17.27 3.23
CA HIS A 342 -5.16 16.04 2.43
C HIS A 342 -5.81 14.88 3.21
N ALA A 343 -5.53 14.78 4.51
CA ALA A 343 -6.09 13.78 5.42
C ALA A 343 -7.62 13.81 5.42
N SER A 344 -8.21 15.01 5.44
CA SER A 344 -9.68 15.14 5.43
C SER A 344 -10.36 14.56 4.19
N ARG A 345 -9.63 14.53 3.06
CA ARG A 345 -10.15 14.07 1.76
C ARG A 345 -10.34 12.55 1.68
N VAL A 346 -9.76 11.81 2.64
CA VAL A 346 -9.84 10.34 2.69
C VAL A 346 -10.76 9.84 3.81
N ALA A 347 -11.50 10.74 4.48
CA ALA A 347 -12.40 10.36 5.57
C ALA A 347 -13.45 9.32 5.14
N CYS A 348 -13.98 9.45 3.92
CA CYS A 348 -15.05 8.59 3.38
C CYS A 348 -14.56 7.26 2.82
N PHE A 349 -13.25 7.02 2.72
CA PHE A 349 -12.77 5.77 2.13
C PHE A 349 -13.19 4.58 2.98
N TYR A 350 -13.75 3.56 2.33
CA TYR A 350 -14.13 2.29 2.91
C TYR A 350 -12.95 1.32 2.90
N GLY A 351 -12.99 0.27 3.74
CA GLY A 351 -12.13 -0.91 3.59
C GLY A 351 -11.20 -1.18 4.77
N ALA A 352 -10.65 -0.14 5.39
CA ALA A 352 -9.90 -0.26 6.64
C ALA A 352 -10.77 0.13 7.86
N PRO A 353 -10.52 -0.48 9.04
CA PRO A 353 -11.06 -0.01 10.30
C PRO A 353 -10.69 1.45 10.54
N ARG A 354 -11.46 2.14 11.37
CA ARG A 354 -11.09 3.49 11.83
C ARG A 354 -9.93 3.44 12.82
N MET A 355 -9.22 4.56 12.96
CA MET A 355 -8.21 4.70 13.99
C MET A 355 -8.81 4.51 15.40
N SER A 356 -8.02 3.83 16.24
CA SER A 356 -8.31 3.63 17.66
C SER A 356 -7.99 4.87 18.50
N ILE A 357 -7.04 5.69 18.04
CA ILE A 357 -6.66 6.98 18.60
C ILE A 357 -7.13 8.14 17.70
N GLN A 358 -7.02 9.38 18.17
CA GLN A 358 -7.44 10.53 17.36
C GLN A 358 -6.52 10.72 16.14
N PRO A 359 -7.03 11.10 14.95
CA PRO A 359 -8.44 11.32 14.63
C PRO A 359 -9.19 10.01 14.32
N ARG A 360 -10.21 9.66 15.13
CA ARG A 360 -10.97 8.40 15.04
C ARG A 360 -11.92 8.31 13.84
N TRP A 361 -12.10 9.39 13.07
CA TRP A 361 -12.79 9.31 11.78
C TRP A 361 -11.89 8.76 10.66
N ALA A 362 -10.57 8.83 10.83
CA ALA A 362 -9.63 8.50 9.77
C ALA A 362 -9.42 6.98 9.63
N PRO A 363 -9.12 6.47 8.42
CA PRO A 363 -8.71 5.08 8.24
C PRO A 363 -7.45 4.74 9.03
N SER A 364 -7.39 3.53 9.60
CA SER A 364 -6.19 3.04 10.32
C SER A 364 -5.09 2.53 9.38
N TYR A 365 -5.41 2.27 8.11
CA TYR A 365 -4.49 1.83 7.06
C TYR A 365 -4.81 2.57 5.77
N PHE A 366 -3.82 2.78 4.92
CA PHE A 366 -4.01 3.19 3.51
C PHE A 366 -4.16 2.01 2.56
N HIS A 367 -3.99 0.77 3.06
CA HIS A 367 -4.22 -0.47 2.33
C HIS A 367 -5.70 -0.86 2.33
N ASP A 368 -6.12 -1.56 1.27
CA ASP A 368 -7.47 -2.07 1.00
C ASP A 368 -8.54 -0.98 1.06
N LEU A 369 -8.15 0.27 0.79
CA LEU A 369 -9.07 1.39 0.77
C LEU A 369 -9.76 1.53 -0.59
N GLU A 370 -11.07 1.67 -0.58
CA GLU A 370 -11.92 1.89 -1.75
C GLU A 370 -12.76 3.14 -1.53
N GLY A 371 -12.92 3.96 -2.56
CA GLY A 371 -13.71 5.18 -2.51
C GLY A 371 -13.21 6.25 -3.47
N TYR A 372 -13.76 7.45 -3.34
CA TYR A 372 -13.36 8.62 -4.10
C TYR A 372 -12.79 9.68 -3.17
N VAL A 373 -11.91 10.49 -3.74
CA VAL A 373 -11.28 11.61 -3.05
C VAL A 373 -12.29 12.75 -2.94
N THR A 374 -12.59 13.17 -1.72
CA THR A 374 -13.50 14.30 -1.50
C THR A 374 -12.77 15.65 -1.61
N GLU A 375 -13.56 16.73 -1.67
CA GLU A 375 -13.03 18.07 -1.48
C GLU A 375 -12.44 18.22 -0.08
N PRO A 376 -11.38 19.04 0.10
CA PRO A 376 -10.79 19.28 1.41
C PRO A 376 -11.83 19.85 2.38
N MET A 377 -11.92 19.24 3.56
CA MET A 377 -12.80 19.69 4.64
C MET A 377 -12.04 20.65 5.57
N GLU A 378 -12.78 21.48 6.29
CA GLU A 378 -12.19 22.43 7.22
C GLU A 378 -11.76 21.69 8.50
N TRP A 379 -10.46 21.71 8.79
CA TRP A 379 -9.93 21.14 10.03
C TRP A 379 -10.20 22.09 11.20
N LYS A 380 -10.93 21.61 12.21
CA LYS A 380 -11.25 22.32 13.46
C LYS A 380 -10.55 21.63 14.64
N ASP A 381 -10.52 22.28 15.78
CA ASP A 381 -9.88 21.71 16.99
C ASP A 381 -10.56 20.41 17.44
N ARG A 382 -11.87 20.30 17.27
CA ARG A 382 -12.67 19.14 17.70
C ARG A 382 -12.90 18.10 16.59
N GLY A 383 -12.57 18.39 15.32
CA GLY A 383 -12.96 17.52 14.21
C GLY A 383 -12.67 18.08 12.82
N ILE A 384 -13.24 17.45 11.79
CA ILE A 384 -13.27 17.99 10.43
C ILE A 384 -14.70 18.35 10.03
N ARG A 385 -14.89 19.53 9.44
CA ARG A 385 -16.20 20.04 9.02
C ARG A 385 -16.32 20.03 7.50
N GLY A 386 -17.38 19.41 7.01
CA GLY A 386 -17.67 19.33 5.59
C GLY A 386 -19.17 19.33 5.32
N GLU A 387 -19.52 19.32 4.04
CA GLU A 387 -20.89 19.17 3.58
C GLU A 387 -21.21 17.70 3.29
N TRP A 388 -22.31 17.21 3.83
CA TRP A 388 -22.67 15.79 3.80
C TRP A 388 -24.13 15.59 3.42
N TYR A 389 -24.40 14.52 2.68
CA TYR A 389 -25.74 13.97 2.54
C TYR A 389 -26.01 13.05 3.72
N ALA A 390 -26.94 13.46 4.58
CA ALA A 390 -27.27 12.78 5.81
C ALA A 390 -28.66 12.15 5.74
N VAL A 391 -28.75 10.90 6.18
CA VAL A 391 -30.01 10.16 6.35
C VAL A 391 -30.03 9.51 7.73
N ARG A 392 -31.11 9.72 8.47
CA ARG A 392 -31.30 9.15 9.81
C ARG A 392 -31.73 7.68 9.70
N VAL A 393 -31.05 6.81 10.43
CA VAL A 393 -31.39 5.38 10.54
C VAL A 393 -32.51 5.22 11.56
N ALA A 394 -33.66 4.69 11.14
CA ALA A 394 -34.81 4.45 12.00
C ALA A 394 -34.69 3.12 12.77
N SER A 395 -34.31 2.04 12.09
CA SER A 395 -34.10 0.72 12.72
C SER A 395 -33.16 -0.17 11.92
N VAL A 396 -32.56 -1.15 12.59
CA VAL A 396 -31.81 -2.25 11.96
C VAL A 396 -32.76 -3.44 11.80
N GLN A 397 -33.06 -3.82 10.56
CA GLN A 397 -33.95 -4.94 10.25
C GLN A 397 -33.23 -6.27 10.40
N SER A 398 -32.01 -6.35 9.88
CA SER A 398 -31.18 -7.55 9.97
C SER A 398 -29.69 -7.20 10.00
N THR A 399 -28.91 -8.04 10.67
CA THR A 399 -27.45 -7.99 10.68
C THR A 399 -26.93 -9.39 10.41
N PHE A 400 -26.15 -9.57 9.34
CA PHE A 400 -25.58 -10.87 8.98
C PHE A 400 -24.16 -10.74 8.45
N LYS A 401 -23.48 -11.88 8.30
CA LYS A 401 -22.15 -11.94 7.70
C LYS A 401 -22.23 -12.48 6.28
N ASN A 402 -21.62 -11.76 5.33
CA ASN A 402 -21.48 -12.20 3.95
C ASN A 402 -20.03 -12.00 3.48
N ALA A 403 -19.37 -13.06 3.01
CA ALA A 403 -17.97 -13.04 2.57
C ALA A 403 -17.01 -12.35 3.58
N GLY A 404 -17.22 -12.60 4.87
CA GLY A 404 -16.43 -12.00 5.96
C GLY A 404 -16.85 -10.59 6.38
N ARG A 405 -17.67 -9.89 5.57
CA ARG A 405 -18.18 -8.54 5.85
C ARG A 405 -19.44 -8.60 6.71
N PHE A 406 -19.61 -7.61 7.58
CA PHE A 406 -20.90 -7.38 8.25
C PHE A 406 -21.81 -6.60 7.32
N VAL A 407 -23.02 -7.10 7.11
CA VAL A 407 -24.05 -6.47 6.31
C VAL A 407 -25.23 -6.13 7.21
N PHE A 408 -25.70 -4.90 7.11
CA PHE A 408 -26.91 -4.41 7.75
C PHE A 408 -27.97 -4.12 6.69
N ASP A 409 -29.21 -4.47 7.02
CA ASP A 409 -30.39 -3.94 6.34
C ASP A 409 -31.01 -2.88 7.25
N PHE A 410 -31.04 -1.63 6.80
CA PHE A 410 -31.57 -0.49 7.56
C PHE A 410 -32.92 -0.05 7.04
N ASP A 411 -33.81 0.35 7.96
CA ASP A 411 -34.92 1.26 7.64
C ASP A 411 -34.52 2.71 7.94
N PHE A 412 -34.91 3.65 7.08
CA PHE A 412 -34.68 5.09 7.28
C PHE A 412 -35.97 5.85 7.58
N ASP A 413 -35.79 6.97 8.26
CA ASP A 413 -36.86 7.94 8.50
C ASP A 413 -37.04 8.84 7.26
N CYS A 414 -37.61 8.28 6.18
CA CYS A 414 -37.89 9.02 4.95
C CYS A 414 -39.17 8.53 4.24
N GLU A 415 -39.73 9.40 3.38
CA GLU A 415 -40.81 9.04 2.46
C GLU A 415 -40.25 8.22 1.27
N GLY A 416 -40.69 6.97 1.11
CA GLY A 416 -40.23 6.08 0.04
C GLY A 416 -39.99 4.64 0.52
N ASP A 417 -39.29 3.87 -0.31
CA ASP A 417 -38.80 2.53 0.09
C ASP A 417 -37.74 2.70 1.18
N ARG A 418 -37.90 1.96 2.27
CA ARG A 418 -37.17 2.23 3.52
C ARG A 418 -35.87 1.46 3.62
N CYS A 419 -35.63 0.48 2.75
CA CYS A 419 -34.52 -0.45 2.92
C CYS A 419 -33.24 -0.02 2.18
N MET A 420 -32.13 0.13 2.92
CA MET A 420 -30.78 0.23 2.36
C MET A 420 -29.91 -0.88 2.94
N GLN A 421 -29.10 -1.48 2.08
CA GLN A 421 -28.08 -2.42 2.51
C GLN A 421 -26.77 -1.70 2.74
N CYS A 422 -26.10 -2.02 3.84
CA CYS A 422 -24.86 -1.41 4.23
C CYS A 422 -23.84 -2.49 4.59
N ALA A 423 -22.71 -2.54 3.88
CA ALA A 423 -21.64 -3.50 4.12
C ALA A 423 -20.41 -2.82 4.72
N CYS A 424 -20.03 -3.22 5.94
CA CYS A 424 -18.81 -2.78 6.61
C CYS A 424 -17.56 -3.53 6.10
N ALA A 425 -16.38 -3.02 6.47
CA ALA A 425 -15.11 -3.66 6.15
C ALA A 425 -15.05 -5.08 6.75
N PRO A 426 -14.38 -6.04 6.09
CA PRO A 426 -14.26 -7.41 6.60
C PRO A 426 -13.51 -7.49 7.94
N ASN A 427 -12.65 -6.50 8.23
CA ASN A 427 -11.80 -6.44 9.43
C ASN A 427 -12.38 -5.54 10.53
N GLU A 428 -13.64 -5.12 10.44
CA GLU A 428 -14.27 -4.24 11.43
C GLU A 428 -14.50 -4.95 12.78
N ASP A 429 -14.35 -4.23 13.89
CA ASP A 429 -14.53 -4.79 15.23
C ASP A 429 -16.03 -5.07 15.49
N LYS A 430 -16.33 -6.30 15.95
CA LYS A 430 -17.67 -6.70 16.42
C LYS A 430 -18.24 -5.74 17.48
N LYS A 431 -17.39 -5.13 18.31
CA LYS A 431 -17.80 -4.15 19.31
C LYS A 431 -18.38 -2.91 18.63
N ILE A 432 -17.74 -2.40 17.58
CA ILE A 432 -18.20 -1.23 16.82
C ILE A 432 -19.60 -1.49 16.23
N ILE A 433 -19.82 -2.67 15.65
CA ILE A 433 -21.12 -3.10 15.14
C ILE A 433 -22.19 -3.05 16.23
N LYS A 434 -21.92 -3.64 17.41
CA LYS A 434 -22.87 -3.64 18.54
C LYS A 434 -23.13 -2.24 19.09
N THR A 435 -22.09 -1.40 19.18
CA THR A 435 -22.23 -0.03 19.65
C THR A 435 -23.10 0.79 18.69
N PHE A 436 -22.94 0.59 17.38
CA PHE A 436 -23.79 1.23 16.37
C PHE A 436 -25.25 0.77 16.46
N GLU A 437 -25.53 -0.54 16.58
CA GLU A 437 -26.90 -1.06 16.77
C GLU A 437 -27.57 -0.45 18.01
N ALA A 438 -26.84 -0.36 19.12
CA ALA A 438 -27.34 0.28 20.33
C ALA A 438 -27.59 1.79 20.14
N ALA A 439 -26.80 2.47 19.32
CA ALA A 439 -27.01 3.87 18.98
C ALA A 439 -28.21 4.09 18.04
N VAL A 440 -28.49 3.14 17.13
CA VAL A 440 -29.71 3.14 16.30
C VAL A 440 -30.95 3.03 17.20
N GLN A 441 -30.93 2.14 18.19
CA GLN A 441 -32.04 2.00 19.15
C GLN A 441 -32.30 3.27 19.97
N ARG A 442 -31.28 4.12 20.17
CA ARG A 442 -31.41 5.43 20.81
C ARG A 442 -31.91 6.54 19.86
N GLY A 443 -32.09 6.24 18.57
CA GLY A 443 -32.52 7.20 17.55
C GLY A 443 -31.47 8.26 17.23
N LYS A 444 -30.18 7.97 17.40
CA LYS A 444 -29.06 8.92 17.23
C LYS A 444 -28.18 8.63 16.02
N CYS A 445 -28.50 7.62 15.21
CA CYS A 445 -27.62 7.18 14.12
C CYS A 445 -27.98 7.78 12.76
N TYR A 446 -26.93 8.06 12.00
CA TYR A 446 -27.03 8.56 10.64
C TYR A 446 -26.06 7.82 9.72
N VAL A 447 -26.42 7.78 8.44
CA VAL A 447 -25.53 7.45 7.35
C VAL A 447 -25.14 8.76 6.67
N LEU A 448 -23.83 9.02 6.57
CA LEU A 448 -23.29 10.19 5.88
C LEU A 448 -22.58 9.78 4.59
N SER A 449 -22.89 10.44 3.47
CA SER A 449 -22.13 10.31 2.23
C SER A 449 -21.71 11.68 1.71
N ALA A 450 -20.57 11.78 1.03
CA ALA A 450 -20.14 13.04 0.41
C ALA A 450 -20.81 13.28 -0.95
N GLU A 451 -21.46 12.26 -1.53
CA GLU A 451 -22.17 12.31 -2.81
C GLU A 451 -23.66 11.99 -2.63
N PRO A 452 -24.55 12.61 -3.42
CA PRO A 452 -25.98 12.32 -3.36
C PRO A 452 -26.31 10.96 -4.00
N SER A 453 -27.46 10.38 -3.62
CA SER A 453 -27.92 9.09 -4.14
C SER A 453 -28.29 9.12 -5.64
N LYS A 454 -28.35 10.32 -6.23
CA LYS A 454 -28.84 10.59 -7.58
C LYS A 454 -27.75 10.85 -8.62
N ASP A 455 -26.47 10.59 -8.35
CA ASP A 455 -25.45 10.85 -9.37
C ASP A 455 -25.59 9.86 -10.55
N ALA A 456 -26.17 10.35 -11.66
CA ALA A 456 -26.46 9.61 -12.88
C ALA A 456 -25.21 9.02 -13.57
N ARG A 457 -24.01 9.35 -13.07
CA ARG A 457 -22.72 8.86 -13.58
C ARG A 457 -22.29 7.51 -12.99
N ASN A 458 -22.88 7.09 -11.86
CA ASN A 458 -22.57 5.80 -11.25
C ASN A 458 -23.65 4.76 -11.57
N VAL A 459 -23.38 3.94 -12.58
CA VAL A 459 -24.19 2.75 -12.93
C VAL A 459 -24.10 1.69 -11.81
N GLU A 460 -23.04 1.75 -10.99
CA GLU A 460 -22.88 0.91 -9.81
C GLU A 460 -23.71 1.49 -8.65
N ARG A 461 -24.74 0.74 -8.22
CA ARG A 461 -25.70 1.12 -7.15
C ARG A 461 -25.08 1.23 -5.75
N ALA A 462 -23.75 1.22 -5.64
CA ALA A 462 -23.01 1.13 -4.40
C ALA A 462 -22.06 2.33 -4.27
N ARG A 463 -22.03 2.97 -3.10
CA ARG A 463 -21.14 4.11 -2.81
C ARG A 463 -20.60 4.06 -1.40
N THR A 464 -19.55 4.80 -1.12
CA THR A 464 -18.99 4.90 0.23
C THR A 464 -19.82 5.84 1.11
N ALA A 465 -19.92 5.47 2.38
CA ALA A 465 -20.57 6.25 3.41
C ALA A 465 -19.92 6.00 4.78
N MET A 466 -20.25 6.83 5.75
CA MET A 466 -19.88 6.64 7.14
C MET A 466 -21.11 6.36 7.99
N LEU A 467 -20.97 5.41 8.91
CA LEU A 467 -21.93 5.15 9.96
C LEU A 467 -21.54 5.98 11.16
N VAL A 468 -22.42 6.90 11.57
CA VAL A 468 -22.10 7.89 12.59
C VAL A 468 -23.20 7.98 13.65
N GLU A 469 -22.83 8.45 14.84
CA GLU A 469 -23.75 8.75 15.93
C GLU A 469 -23.70 10.24 16.28
N GLU A 470 -24.88 10.86 16.35
CA GLU A 470 -25.09 12.22 16.83
C GLU A 470 -24.55 12.39 18.25
N ASN A 471 -23.76 13.43 18.43
CA ASN A 471 -23.29 13.82 19.75
C ASN A 471 -23.84 15.21 20.10
N TYR A 472 -24.57 15.30 21.21
CA TYR A 472 -25.14 16.57 21.69
C TYR A 472 -24.05 17.37 22.41
N GLY A 473 -23.22 18.07 21.64
CA GLY A 473 -22.36 19.15 22.10
C GLY A 473 -22.97 20.51 21.73
N GLN A 474 -22.82 21.51 22.59
CA GLN A 474 -23.30 22.87 22.34
C GLN A 474 -22.63 23.48 21.09
N GLU A 475 -23.35 23.57 19.97
CA GLU A 475 -22.99 24.54 18.92
C GLU A 475 -24.23 25.24 18.35
N MET A 476 -24.05 26.52 18.05
CA MET A 476 -25.06 27.40 17.44
C MET A 476 -25.25 27.17 15.93
N ASN A 477 -24.39 26.40 15.25
CA ASN A 477 -24.32 26.31 13.78
C ASN A 477 -23.96 24.91 13.25
N GLY A 478 -24.76 23.88 13.51
CA GLY A 478 -24.68 22.60 12.79
C GLY A 478 -24.79 21.35 13.66
N PHE A 479 -24.53 20.21 13.03
CA PHE A 479 -24.67 18.86 13.60
C PHE A 479 -23.28 18.25 13.83
N GLU A 480 -23.02 17.70 15.01
CA GLU A 480 -21.75 17.03 15.35
C GLU A 480 -21.94 15.51 15.47
N VAL A 481 -21.00 14.74 14.95
CA VAL A 481 -21.06 13.28 15.00
C VAL A 481 -19.74 12.63 15.35
N ALA A 482 -19.84 11.45 15.97
CA ALA A 482 -18.74 10.52 16.10
C ALA A 482 -18.86 9.41 15.05
N VAL A 483 -17.75 9.08 14.38
CA VAL A 483 -17.71 8.01 13.37
C VAL A 483 -17.54 6.67 14.07
N HIS A 484 -18.41 5.71 13.73
CA HIS A 484 -18.24 4.31 14.12
C HIS A 484 -17.35 3.58 13.12
N CYS A 485 -17.75 3.58 11.85
CA CYS A 485 -16.98 2.99 10.75
C CYS A 485 -17.37 3.61 9.40
N ALA A 486 -16.68 3.22 8.33
CA ALA A 486 -17.17 3.44 6.97
C ALA A 486 -17.70 2.15 6.37
N ALA A 487 -18.60 2.30 5.41
CA ALA A 487 -19.30 1.22 4.77
C ALA A 487 -19.53 1.53 3.29
N ILE A 488 -19.82 0.47 2.54
CA ILE A 488 -20.44 0.59 1.22
C ILE A 488 -21.94 0.49 1.42
N ILE A 489 -22.68 1.47 0.90
CA ILE A 489 -24.14 1.47 0.93
C ILE A 489 -24.70 1.21 -0.46
N ALA A 490 -25.74 0.40 -0.53
CA ALA A 490 -26.49 0.13 -1.74
C ALA A 490 -27.99 0.27 -1.47
N SER A 491 -28.67 1.01 -2.34
CA SER A 491 -30.13 1.15 -2.31
C SER A 491 -30.69 0.77 -3.67
N GLN A 492 -31.84 0.07 -3.68
CA GLN A 492 -32.55 -0.24 -4.92
C GLN A 492 -33.39 0.94 -5.42
N ASN A 493 -33.72 1.87 -4.52
CA ASN A 493 -34.69 2.94 -4.76
C ASN A 493 -34.17 4.29 -4.28
N HIS A 494 -34.81 5.36 -4.73
CA HIS A 494 -34.47 6.72 -4.29
C HIS A 494 -34.91 6.93 -2.85
N HIS A 495 -33.98 7.40 -2.02
CA HIS A 495 -34.25 7.91 -0.68
C HIS A 495 -33.90 9.40 -0.63
N PHE A 496 -34.64 10.14 0.19
CA PHE A 496 -34.41 11.58 0.38
C PHE A 496 -33.20 11.79 1.32
N GLU A 497 -32.23 12.55 0.86
CA GLU A 497 -31.04 12.91 1.64
C GLU A 497 -31.01 14.42 1.82
N SER A 498 -30.81 14.85 3.06
CA SER A 498 -30.63 16.26 3.35
C SER A 498 -29.14 16.60 3.30
N LYS A 499 -28.78 17.63 2.54
CA LYS A 499 -27.41 18.16 2.54
C LYS A 499 -27.22 19.05 3.77
N GLN A 500 -26.24 18.74 4.60
CA GLN A 500 -26.00 19.41 5.87
C GLN A 500 -24.50 19.63 6.11
N SER A 501 -24.14 20.75 6.74
CA SER A 501 -22.81 20.97 7.30
C SER A 501 -22.65 20.13 8.57
N VAL A 502 -21.75 19.15 8.57
CA VAL A 502 -21.51 18.24 9.70
C VAL A 502 -20.05 18.31 10.15
N LEU A 503 -19.84 18.34 11.47
CA LEU A 503 -18.54 18.17 12.08
C LEU A 503 -18.32 16.71 12.48
N LEU A 504 -17.37 16.03 11.85
CA LEU A 504 -16.90 14.72 12.31
C LEU A 504 -15.87 14.90 13.43
N ARG A 505 -16.19 14.45 14.63
CA ARG A 505 -15.31 14.59 15.80
C ARG A 505 -14.01 13.78 15.62
N HIS A 506 -12.89 14.33 16.07
CA HIS A 506 -11.63 13.59 16.19
C HIS A 506 -11.73 12.46 17.23
N GLN A 507 -12.61 12.62 18.22
CA GLN A 507 -12.95 11.60 19.21
C GLN A 507 -13.98 10.61 18.66
N GLY A 508 -14.03 9.43 19.27
CA GLY A 508 -14.95 8.36 18.86
C GLY A 508 -16.24 8.35 19.69
N PRO A 509 -17.16 7.43 19.40
CA PRO A 509 -18.41 7.27 20.13
C PRO A 509 -18.12 6.90 21.60
N MET A 510 -18.80 7.56 22.55
CA MET A 510 -18.77 7.31 24.01
C MET A 510 -17.47 7.62 24.78
N GLN A 511 -16.68 8.60 24.36
CA GLN A 511 -15.88 9.36 25.32
C GLN A 511 -16.69 10.62 25.67
N ASP A 512 -17.46 10.55 26.75
CA ASP A 512 -17.93 11.77 27.41
C ASP A 512 -16.70 12.59 27.76
N ASP A 513 -16.77 13.90 27.53
CA ASP A 513 -15.77 14.86 27.98
C ASP A 513 -15.76 14.87 29.52
N ALA A 514 -15.15 13.85 30.13
CA ALA A 514 -14.87 13.78 31.57
C ALA A 514 -13.76 14.78 31.98
N CYS A 515 -13.38 15.69 31.08
CA CYS A 515 -12.50 16.83 31.33
C CYS A 515 -13.25 18.13 31.04
N GLY A 516 -14.37 18.35 31.73
CA GLY A 516 -14.82 19.70 32.05
C GLY A 516 -14.05 20.19 33.27
N ASN A 517 -13.12 21.12 33.05
CA ASN A 517 -12.57 21.98 34.12
C ASN A 517 -13.65 22.89 34.69
#